data_AF-A0A3M0XIA7-F1
#
_entry.id   AF-A0A3M0XIA7-F1
#
_cell.length_a   1.000
_cell.length_b   1.000
_cell.length_c   1.000
_cell.angle_alpha   90.00
_cell.angle_beta   90.00
_cell.angle_gamma   90.00
#
_symmetry.space_group_name_H-M   'P 1'
#
loop_
_entity.id
_entity.type
_entity.pdbx_description
1 polymer ?
#
loop_
_entity_poly.entity_id
_entity_poly.type
_entity_poly.pdbx_seq_one_letter_code
_entity_poly.pdbx_strand_id
1 'polypeptide(L)'
;MNVMSKRAQQTGGPAVTLITAITLLLIAYILFLPPAEREALLEGDNVTTTSPLQTSLLLDESPGKIKYTEKTEIDHNIANVFLATRRNAKVLARLNPVSVKKGWFSDERRVAPFALSNLDRTENIILSFQTKERRGILSVKLNGQLIFEGEIKTQNPPPIPLPKSALKDINEIEFSVKGGFFSKKKYVLDDIKIIGDIISKESQSATSTFTISKTERENLKSASLDYYPLCEQENAGLITITLNGKIISSAIPSCNGLNRQDLYKEDLLEGKNVITWNIEKGAYRIEQIRVRTTLEGVDTFIDYFGIDSQLYNQILDKKKSVVLRIEFVDDQNKKEARLSVNGKFDSIDQEDPIFEKDITSLVREGNNYLEIKPLTELNIARIAVRAE
;
A
#
# COMPACT_ATOMS: atom_id res chain seq x y z
N MET A 1 -43.50 -41.50 19.79
CA MET A 1 -43.27 -42.38 18.62
C MET A 1 -41.98 -41.90 17.96
N ASN A 2 -40.86 -42.56 18.27
CA ASN A 2 -40.08 -43.43 17.35
C ASN A 2 -39.76 -42.71 16.01
N VAL A 3 -38.51 -42.50 15.61
CA VAL A 3 -37.46 -43.52 15.43
C VAL A 3 -36.06 -42.93 15.62
N MET A 4 -35.24 -43.58 16.45
CA MET A 4 -33.78 -43.43 16.51
C MET A 4 -33.15 -44.07 15.26
N SER A 5 -32.34 -43.32 14.52
CA SER A 5 -31.48 -43.81 13.44
C SER A 5 -30.06 -44.05 13.99
N LYS A 6 -29.71 -45.31 14.27
CA LYS A 6 -28.33 -45.78 14.43
C LYS A 6 -27.68 -45.94 13.04
N ARG A 7 -26.54 -45.28 12.80
CA ARG A 7 -25.55 -45.66 11.78
C ARG A 7 -24.29 -46.10 12.53
N ALA A 8 -24.03 -47.39 12.62
CA ALA A 8 -23.32 -48.23 11.64
C ALA A 8 -21.81 -48.07 11.77
N GLN A 9 -21.27 -49.08 12.44
CA GLN A 9 -19.92 -49.38 12.85
C GLN A 9 -19.01 -49.53 11.61
N GLN A 10 -17.94 -48.75 11.57
CA GLN A 10 -16.97 -48.79 10.47
C GLN A 10 -16.01 -49.96 10.69
N THR A 11 -15.99 -50.83 9.69
CA THR A 11 -15.19 -52.03 9.56
C THR A 11 -13.70 -51.73 9.57
N GLY A 12 -13.02 -52.00 10.69
CA GLY A 12 -11.56 -52.17 10.78
C GLY A 12 -11.13 -53.46 10.09
N GLY A 13 -11.31 -53.50 8.77
CA GLY A 13 -10.95 -54.62 7.90
C GLY A 13 -9.43 -54.70 7.65
N PRO A 14 -9.04 -55.84 7.06
CA PRO A 14 -7.78 -56.63 7.13
C PRO A 14 -6.58 -56.30 8.05
N ALA A 15 -6.33 -55.04 8.44
CA ALA A 15 -5.06 -54.67 9.09
C ALA A 15 -4.92 -55.18 10.54
N VAL A 16 -6.01 -55.13 11.32
CA VAL A 16 -6.00 -55.57 12.72
C VAL A 16 -5.80 -57.09 12.82
N THR A 17 -6.43 -57.85 11.91
CA THR A 17 -6.28 -59.31 11.84
C THR A 17 -4.84 -59.71 11.48
N LEU A 18 -4.20 -58.97 10.56
CA LEU A 18 -2.81 -59.23 10.15
C LEU A 18 -1.82 -58.94 11.29
N ILE A 19 -1.96 -57.79 11.97
CA ILE A 19 -1.09 -57.43 13.11
C ILE A 19 -1.25 -58.46 14.23
N THR A 20 -2.47 -58.90 14.51
CA THR A 20 -2.74 -59.90 15.55
C THR A 20 -2.13 -61.25 15.19
N ALA A 21 -2.20 -61.67 13.91
CA ALA A 21 -1.59 -62.91 13.43
C ALA A 21 -0.06 -62.87 13.49
N ILE A 22 0.58 -61.78 13.06
CA ILE A 22 2.04 -61.62 13.12
C ILE A 22 2.54 -61.62 14.58
N THR A 23 1.82 -60.92 15.46
CA THR A 23 2.18 -60.85 16.89
C THR A 23 2.09 -62.23 17.56
N LEU A 24 1.05 -63.01 17.28
CA LEU A 24 0.92 -64.38 17.78
C LEU A 24 2.02 -65.30 17.24
N LEU A 25 2.40 -65.14 15.97
CA LEU A 25 3.44 -65.94 15.33
C LEU A 25 4.84 -65.61 15.89
N LEU A 26 5.11 -64.34 16.19
CA LEU A 26 6.34 -63.92 16.87
C LEU A 26 6.42 -64.44 18.32
N ILE A 27 5.32 -64.40 19.07
CA ILE A 27 5.26 -64.96 20.43
C ILE A 27 5.50 -66.48 20.40
N ALA A 28 4.86 -67.19 19.45
CA ALA A 28 5.09 -68.62 19.25
C ALA A 28 6.54 -68.91 18.87
N TYR A 29 7.12 -68.13 17.96
CA TYR A 29 8.52 -68.25 17.56
C TYR A 29 9.47 -68.09 18.74
N ILE A 30 9.26 -67.07 19.59
CA ILE A 30 10.06 -66.86 20.80
C ILE A 30 9.91 -68.02 21.80
N LEU A 31 8.70 -68.59 21.94
CA LEU A 31 8.44 -69.72 22.83
C LEU A 31 9.08 -71.04 22.38
N PHE A 32 9.28 -71.23 21.07
CA PHE A 32 9.90 -72.43 20.50
C PHE A 32 11.41 -72.32 20.28
N LEU A 33 11.99 -71.13 20.45
CA LEU A 33 13.44 -70.96 20.49
C LEU A 33 14.03 -71.72 21.70
N PRO A 34 15.09 -72.53 21.50
CA PRO A 34 15.83 -73.15 22.59
C PRO A 34 16.27 -72.11 23.62
N PRO A 35 16.32 -72.44 24.92
CA PRO A 35 16.63 -71.46 25.98
C PRO A 35 17.89 -70.63 25.70
N ALA A 36 18.95 -71.25 25.15
CA ALA A 36 20.21 -70.58 24.84
C ALA A 36 20.10 -69.50 23.73
N GLU A 37 19.26 -69.70 22.71
CA GLU A 37 19.06 -68.69 21.66
C GLU A 37 18.08 -67.59 22.09
N ARG A 38 17.17 -67.89 23.02
CA ARG A 38 16.29 -66.89 23.64
C ARG A 38 17.08 -65.94 24.55
N GLU A 39 18.06 -66.45 25.29
CA GLU A 39 18.96 -65.65 26.11
C GLU A 39 19.82 -64.73 25.24
N ALA A 40 20.39 -65.21 24.13
CA ALA A 40 21.17 -64.38 23.20
C ALA A 40 20.36 -63.26 22.52
N LEU A 41 19.04 -63.42 22.36
CA LEU A 41 18.15 -62.40 21.79
C LEU A 41 17.65 -61.38 22.83
N LEU A 42 17.63 -61.72 24.12
CA LEU A 42 17.16 -60.87 25.22
C LEU A 42 18.30 -60.19 25.97
N GLU A 43 19.43 -60.87 26.09
CA GLU A 43 20.70 -60.36 26.60
C GLU A 43 21.57 -59.99 25.39
N GLY A 44 21.23 -58.87 24.73
CA GLY A 44 21.96 -58.40 23.56
C GLY A 44 23.46 -58.50 23.77
N ASP A 45 24.13 -59.20 22.85
CA ASP A 45 25.56 -59.51 22.91
C ASP A 45 26.36 -58.28 23.39
N ASN A 46 26.95 -58.39 24.58
CA ASN A 46 28.05 -57.53 25.01
C ASN A 46 29.28 -57.88 24.17
N VAL A 47 29.23 -57.50 22.90
CA VAL A 47 30.39 -57.46 22.02
C VAL A 47 31.38 -56.51 22.66
N THR A 48 32.47 -57.07 23.17
CA THR A 48 33.63 -56.32 23.65
C THR A 48 34.39 -55.77 22.43
N THR A 49 33.72 -54.92 21.66
CA THR A 49 34.37 -54.00 20.74
C THR A 49 35.06 -52.95 21.58
N THR A 50 36.37 -52.80 21.39
CA THR A 50 37.09 -51.57 21.72
C THR A 50 36.28 -50.39 21.20
N SER A 51 35.57 -49.70 22.11
CA SER A 51 34.63 -48.63 21.76
C SER A 51 35.38 -47.54 21.01
N PRO A 52 35.10 -47.30 19.71
CA PRO A 52 35.40 -45.99 19.15
C PRO A 52 34.69 -44.95 20.02
N LEU A 53 35.32 -43.79 20.23
CA LEU A 53 34.76 -42.66 20.98
C LEU A 53 33.26 -42.56 20.69
N GLN A 54 32.44 -42.85 21.70
CA GLN A 54 31.00 -43.00 21.53
C GLN A 54 30.40 -41.59 21.48
N THR A 55 30.35 -41.00 20.29
CA THR A 55 29.76 -39.69 20.06
C THR A 55 28.26 -39.75 20.33
N SER A 56 27.79 -39.01 21.33
CA SER A 56 26.37 -38.96 21.68
C SER A 56 25.70 -37.76 21.01
N LEU A 57 24.70 -38.01 20.16
CA LEU A 57 23.90 -36.97 19.49
C LEU A 57 22.83 -36.44 20.45
N LEU A 58 22.84 -35.13 20.72
CA LEU A 58 21.95 -34.46 21.67
C LEU A 58 20.82 -33.68 20.98
N LEU A 59 21.09 -33.14 19.80
CA LEU A 59 20.13 -32.43 18.94
C LEU A 59 20.44 -32.76 17.49
N ASP A 60 19.41 -32.94 16.65
CA ASP A 60 19.55 -33.12 15.20
C ASP A 60 18.30 -32.63 14.48
N GLU A 61 18.38 -31.42 13.92
CA GLU A 61 17.24 -30.71 13.35
C GLU A 61 17.55 -30.14 11.96
N SER A 62 16.52 -29.88 11.18
CA SER A 62 16.64 -29.32 9.82
C SER A 62 15.68 -28.14 9.64
N PRO A 63 16.04 -26.94 10.15
CA PRO A 63 15.14 -25.79 10.23
C PRO A 63 14.72 -25.24 8.86
N GLY A 64 15.53 -25.46 7.82
CA GLY A 64 15.32 -24.89 6.51
C GLY A 64 15.64 -23.39 6.49
N LYS A 65 14.78 -22.61 5.85
CA LYS A 65 15.00 -21.17 5.61
C LYS A 65 14.54 -20.34 6.80
N ILE A 66 15.46 -19.60 7.41
CA ILE A 66 15.19 -18.63 8.47
C ILE A 66 15.33 -17.22 7.90
N LYS A 67 14.22 -16.46 7.89
CA LYS A 67 14.16 -15.14 7.27
C LYS A 67 14.72 -14.06 8.18
N TYR A 68 15.43 -13.11 7.57
CA TYR A 68 15.94 -11.92 8.25
C TYR A 68 15.26 -10.63 7.82
N THR A 69 14.99 -9.76 8.79
CA THR A 69 14.52 -8.39 8.59
C THR A 69 15.16 -7.47 9.64
N GLU A 70 16.07 -6.57 9.23
CA GLU A 70 16.77 -5.60 10.12
C GLU A 70 15.81 -4.72 10.93
N LYS A 71 14.71 -4.31 10.30
CA LYS A 71 13.78 -3.31 10.82
C LYS A 71 12.36 -3.84 10.71
N THR A 72 11.66 -3.93 11.83
CA THR A 72 10.24 -4.27 11.87
C THR A 72 9.36 -3.12 11.39
N GLU A 73 9.89 -1.90 11.34
CA GLU A 73 9.19 -0.72 10.83
C GLU A 73 10.10 0.09 9.90
N ILE A 74 9.56 0.48 8.75
CA ILE A 74 10.24 1.32 7.77
C ILE A 74 9.34 2.51 7.44
N ASP A 75 9.90 3.71 7.59
CA ASP A 75 9.22 4.98 7.34
C ASP A 75 9.75 5.61 6.05
N HIS A 76 8.90 5.69 5.02
CA HIS A 76 9.18 6.36 3.75
C HIS A 76 8.64 7.79 3.79
N ASN A 77 9.49 8.74 4.15
CA ASN A 77 9.12 10.16 4.18
C ASN A 77 9.00 10.72 2.76
N ILE A 78 7.90 11.42 2.51
CA ILE A 78 7.57 12.00 1.22
C ILE A 78 7.50 13.54 1.37
N ALA A 79 7.91 14.26 0.33
CA ALA A 79 7.86 15.71 0.33
C ALA A 79 6.41 16.24 0.43
N ASN A 80 6.24 17.34 1.16
CA ASN A 80 4.96 18.02 1.28
C ASN A 80 4.44 18.48 -0.09
N VAL A 81 3.11 18.49 -0.25
CA VAL A 81 2.47 18.94 -1.50
C VAL A 81 1.47 20.07 -1.24
N PHE A 82 1.31 20.95 -2.22
CA PHE A 82 0.34 22.03 -2.19
C PHE A 82 -0.62 21.90 -3.38
N LEU A 83 -1.91 21.85 -3.07
CA LEU A 83 -2.98 21.69 -4.04
C LEU A 83 -3.94 22.86 -3.88
N ALA A 84 -4.34 23.51 -4.96
CA ALA A 84 -5.32 24.58 -4.90
C ALA A 84 -6.12 24.69 -6.19
N THR A 85 -7.40 25.03 -6.06
CA THR A 85 -8.20 25.44 -7.20
C THR A 85 -7.88 26.88 -7.57
N ARG A 86 -7.23 27.07 -8.72
CA ARG A 86 -6.97 28.40 -9.27
C ARG A 86 -8.02 28.74 -10.32
N ARG A 87 -8.61 29.92 -10.18
CA ARG A 87 -9.54 30.52 -11.14
C ARG A 87 -8.81 31.63 -11.87
N ASN A 88 -8.74 31.54 -13.19
CA ASN A 88 -8.11 32.55 -14.02
C ASN A 88 -9.16 33.16 -14.94
N ALA A 89 -9.38 34.47 -14.83
CA ALA A 89 -10.22 35.20 -15.75
C ALA A 89 -9.59 35.19 -17.14
N LYS A 90 -10.30 34.67 -18.14
CA LYS A 90 -9.84 34.60 -19.53
C LYS A 90 -10.90 35.18 -20.46
N VAL A 91 -10.44 35.87 -21.50
CA VAL A 91 -11.30 36.25 -22.63
C VAL A 91 -11.60 34.99 -23.43
N LEU A 92 -12.85 34.54 -23.38
CA LEU A 92 -13.35 33.32 -24.04
C LEU A 92 -13.66 33.59 -25.52
N ALA A 93 -14.20 34.77 -25.83
CA ALA A 93 -14.48 35.20 -27.19
C ALA A 93 -14.36 36.72 -27.33
N ARG A 94 -13.99 37.16 -28.54
CA ARG A 94 -14.04 38.57 -28.96
C ARG A 94 -14.97 38.67 -30.15
N LEU A 95 -15.92 39.59 -30.09
CA LEU A 95 -16.85 39.84 -31.17
C LEU A 95 -16.46 41.13 -31.90
N ASN A 96 -16.72 41.17 -33.19
CA ASN A 96 -16.49 42.38 -33.98
C ASN A 96 -17.39 43.52 -33.45
N PRO A 97 -16.95 44.78 -33.54
CA PRO A 97 -17.80 45.92 -33.25
C PRO A 97 -19.11 45.88 -34.05
N VAL A 98 -20.22 46.25 -33.41
CA VAL A 98 -21.53 46.24 -34.06
C VAL A 98 -22.26 47.56 -33.87
N SER A 99 -22.95 48.01 -34.91
CA SER A 99 -23.92 49.10 -34.84
C SER A 99 -25.32 48.53 -34.99
N VAL A 100 -26.19 48.84 -34.04
CA VAL A 100 -27.61 48.45 -34.04
C VAL A 100 -28.48 49.70 -33.94
N LYS A 101 -29.53 49.78 -34.74
CA LYS A 101 -30.41 50.96 -34.80
C LYS A 101 -31.87 50.56 -34.98
N LYS A 102 -32.75 51.42 -34.48
CA LYS A 102 -34.19 51.36 -34.66
C LYS A 102 -34.68 52.70 -35.21
N GLY A 103 -35.38 52.65 -36.34
CA GLY A 103 -35.90 53.81 -37.03
C GLY A 103 -37.12 53.47 -37.89
N TRP A 104 -37.74 54.50 -38.47
CA TRP A 104 -39.02 54.39 -39.17
C TRP A 104 -39.01 53.40 -40.36
N PHE A 105 -37.86 53.23 -41.03
CA PHE A 105 -37.75 52.40 -42.24
C PHE A 105 -36.84 51.17 -42.09
N SER A 106 -36.13 51.02 -40.96
CA SER A 106 -35.19 49.90 -40.79
C SER A 106 -34.93 49.60 -39.31
N ASP A 107 -35.14 48.35 -38.92
CA ASP A 107 -34.66 47.76 -37.67
C ASP A 107 -33.41 46.93 -37.98
N GLU A 108 -32.23 47.39 -37.56
CA GLU A 108 -30.99 46.63 -37.71
C GLU A 108 -30.63 45.95 -36.39
N ARG A 109 -30.80 44.64 -36.36
CA ARG A 109 -30.33 43.75 -35.30
C ARG A 109 -29.06 43.05 -35.73
N ARG A 110 -28.21 42.69 -34.77
CA ARG A 110 -26.96 41.98 -35.04
C ARG A 110 -26.88 40.73 -34.18
N VAL A 111 -26.73 39.60 -34.85
CA VAL A 111 -26.48 38.29 -34.25
C VAL A 111 -25.02 37.95 -34.47
N ALA A 112 -24.31 37.60 -33.41
CA ALA A 112 -22.92 37.21 -33.45
C ALA A 112 -22.76 35.82 -32.79
N PRO A 113 -22.29 34.80 -33.54
CA PRO A 113 -22.01 33.50 -32.96
C PRO A 113 -20.70 33.53 -32.17
N PHE A 114 -20.61 32.71 -31.13
CA PHE A 114 -19.36 32.44 -30.42
C PHE A 114 -19.33 31.01 -29.88
N ALA A 115 -18.13 30.43 -29.85
CA ALA A 115 -17.90 29.11 -29.31
C ALA A 115 -17.23 29.19 -27.93
N LEU A 116 -17.61 28.32 -27.01
CA LEU A 116 -16.96 28.17 -25.71
C LEU A 116 -16.29 26.80 -25.63
N SER A 117 -14.98 26.81 -25.41
CA SER A 117 -14.21 25.59 -25.18
C SER A 117 -14.16 25.32 -23.67
N ASN A 118 -14.68 24.18 -23.20
CA ASN A 118 -14.74 23.79 -21.78
C ASN A 118 -15.78 24.54 -20.93
N LEU A 119 -17.05 24.56 -21.36
CA LEU A 119 -18.16 25.16 -20.61
C LEU A 119 -18.35 24.53 -19.21
N ASP A 120 -18.06 23.24 -19.09
CA ASP A 120 -18.05 22.49 -17.84
C ASP A 120 -17.14 23.13 -16.78
N ARG A 121 -16.01 23.69 -17.22
CA ARG A 121 -14.91 24.20 -16.37
C ARG A 121 -14.83 25.73 -16.31
N THR A 122 -15.84 26.39 -16.84
CA THR A 122 -15.93 27.84 -16.88
C THR A 122 -17.07 28.32 -15.98
N GLU A 123 -16.77 29.31 -15.15
CA GLU A 123 -17.71 29.97 -14.25
C GLU A 123 -17.71 31.49 -14.46
N ASN A 124 -18.68 32.18 -13.86
CA ASN A 124 -18.78 33.65 -13.86
C ASN A 124 -18.65 34.28 -15.25
N ILE A 125 -19.36 33.71 -16.23
CA ILE A 125 -19.28 34.15 -17.61
C ILE A 125 -20.03 35.48 -17.74
N ILE A 126 -19.35 36.51 -18.23
CA ILE A 126 -19.89 37.86 -18.39
C ILE A 126 -19.65 38.36 -19.81
N LEU A 127 -20.59 39.17 -20.29
CA LEU A 127 -20.43 40.00 -21.47
C LEU A 127 -19.96 41.39 -21.05
N SER A 128 -18.86 41.85 -21.63
CA SER A 128 -18.35 43.21 -21.49
C SER A 128 -18.27 43.86 -22.85
N PHE A 129 -18.60 45.14 -22.93
CA PHE A 129 -18.50 45.94 -24.14
C PHE A 129 -18.39 47.42 -23.76
N GLN A 130 -18.02 48.23 -24.74
CA GLN A 130 -18.04 49.70 -24.64
C GLN A 130 -19.05 50.27 -25.64
N THR A 131 -19.60 51.44 -25.34
CA THR A 131 -20.52 52.12 -26.27
C THR A 131 -20.39 53.64 -26.26
N LYS A 132 -19.96 54.19 -27.40
CA LYS A 132 -19.82 55.64 -27.59
C LYS A 132 -21.15 56.31 -27.90
N GLU A 133 -21.93 55.74 -28.82
CA GLU A 133 -23.29 56.17 -29.13
C GLU A 133 -24.30 55.27 -28.43
N ARG A 134 -25.17 55.84 -27.58
CA ARG A 134 -26.06 55.08 -26.68
C ARG A 134 -27.44 55.71 -26.54
N ARG A 135 -28.28 55.62 -27.58
CA ARG A 135 -29.64 56.20 -27.60
C ARG A 135 -30.69 55.10 -27.71
N GLY A 136 -31.58 55.00 -26.70
CA GLY A 136 -32.68 54.03 -26.64
C GLY A 136 -32.43 52.93 -25.62
N ILE A 137 -33.31 51.92 -25.60
CA ILE A 137 -33.24 50.77 -24.71
C ILE A 137 -32.47 49.66 -25.43
N LEU A 138 -31.29 49.29 -24.94
CA LEU A 138 -30.53 48.15 -25.46
C LEU A 138 -31.18 46.85 -24.98
N SER A 139 -31.40 45.91 -25.89
CA SER A 139 -31.87 44.57 -25.60
C SER A 139 -30.83 43.58 -26.08
N VAL A 140 -30.37 42.72 -25.16
CA VAL A 140 -29.38 41.68 -25.43
C VAL A 140 -30.02 40.32 -25.17
N LYS A 141 -29.94 39.42 -26.14
CA LYS A 141 -30.38 38.04 -26.00
C LYS A 141 -29.23 37.06 -26.18
N LEU A 142 -29.24 35.99 -25.41
CA LEU A 142 -28.35 34.84 -25.54
C LEU A 142 -29.20 33.64 -25.97
N ASN A 143 -28.87 33.04 -27.12
CA ASN A 143 -29.61 31.88 -27.66
C ASN A 143 -31.13 32.10 -27.69
N GLY A 144 -31.56 33.32 -28.04
CA GLY A 144 -32.96 33.74 -28.08
C GLY A 144 -33.57 34.16 -26.74
N GLN A 145 -32.93 33.87 -25.61
CA GLN A 145 -33.38 34.26 -24.27
C GLN A 145 -32.92 35.69 -23.93
N LEU A 146 -33.83 36.55 -23.47
CA LEU A 146 -33.50 37.91 -23.03
C LEU A 146 -32.66 37.86 -21.74
N ILE A 147 -31.44 38.41 -21.80
CA ILE A 147 -30.52 38.45 -20.65
C ILE A 147 -30.30 39.87 -20.12
N PHE A 148 -30.59 40.89 -20.94
CA PHE A 148 -30.52 42.29 -20.54
C PHE A 148 -31.49 43.14 -21.33
N GLU A 149 -32.13 44.07 -20.64
CA GLU A 149 -32.95 45.11 -21.24
C GLU A 149 -32.84 46.38 -20.40
N GLY A 150 -32.34 47.46 -20.99
CA GLY A 150 -32.20 48.72 -20.27
C GLY A 150 -31.49 49.82 -21.06
N GLU A 151 -31.55 51.03 -20.53
CA GLU A 151 -30.80 52.16 -21.06
C GLU A 151 -29.37 52.18 -20.50
N ILE A 152 -28.38 52.35 -21.38
CA ILE A 152 -26.98 52.47 -20.97
C ILE A 152 -26.61 53.95 -20.84
N LYS A 153 -26.20 54.36 -19.63
CA LYS A 153 -25.86 55.76 -19.33
C LYS A 153 -24.37 56.08 -19.50
N THR A 154 -23.50 55.08 -19.32
CA THR A 154 -22.04 55.23 -19.33
C THR A 154 -21.42 54.64 -20.60
N GLN A 155 -20.19 55.05 -20.95
CA GLN A 155 -19.45 54.45 -22.05
C GLN A 155 -19.03 53.01 -21.74
N ASN A 156 -18.67 52.75 -20.48
CA ASN A 156 -18.30 51.43 -19.96
C ASN A 156 -19.41 50.98 -19.00
N PRO A 157 -20.47 50.31 -19.50
CA PRO A 157 -21.49 49.76 -18.63
C PRO A 157 -20.95 48.64 -17.74
N PRO A 158 -21.62 48.34 -16.61
CA PRO A 158 -21.35 47.13 -15.85
C PRO A 158 -21.47 45.88 -16.74
N PRO A 159 -20.64 44.85 -16.52
CA PRO A 159 -20.75 43.60 -17.27
C PRO A 159 -22.11 42.92 -17.08
N ILE A 160 -22.59 42.26 -18.14
CA ILE A 160 -23.86 41.53 -18.13
C ILE A 160 -23.56 40.05 -17.86
N PRO A 161 -24.05 39.45 -16.75
CA PRO A 161 -23.89 38.02 -16.50
C PRO A 161 -24.57 37.18 -17.58
N LEU A 162 -23.87 36.18 -18.10
CA LEU A 162 -24.43 35.17 -19.00
C LEU A 162 -24.87 33.95 -18.17
N PRO A 163 -26.17 33.63 -18.10
CA PRO A 163 -26.63 32.51 -17.29
C PRO A 163 -26.10 31.18 -17.85
N LYS A 164 -25.39 30.42 -17.02
CA LYS A 164 -24.76 29.13 -17.41
C LYS A 164 -25.76 28.13 -17.98
N SER A 165 -27.01 28.15 -17.49
CA SER A 165 -28.11 27.29 -17.97
C SER A 165 -28.55 27.59 -19.41
N ALA A 166 -28.29 28.79 -19.93
CA ALA A 166 -28.63 29.16 -21.30
C ALA A 166 -27.45 28.94 -22.29
N LEU A 167 -26.25 28.64 -21.79
CA LEU A 167 -25.06 28.45 -22.60
C LEU A 167 -24.95 27.04 -23.15
N LYS A 168 -24.37 26.93 -24.35
CA LYS A 168 -24.06 25.72 -25.10
C LYS A 168 -22.62 25.79 -25.60
N ASP A 169 -22.15 24.78 -26.35
CA ASP A 169 -20.83 24.83 -26.98
C ASP A 169 -20.74 25.92 -28.06
N ILE A 170 -21.82 26.06 -28.84
CA ILE A 170 -22.00 27.13 -29.83
C ILE A 170 -23.19 27.97 -29.40
N ASN A 171 -22.96 29.27 -29.27
CA ASN A 171 -23.93 30.23 -28.80
C ASN A 171 -24.09 31.37 -29.78
N GLU A 172 -25.21 32.06 -29.67
CA GLU A 172 -25.50 33.28 -30.41
C GLU A 172 -25.87 34.38 -29.44
N ILE A 173 -25.26 35.55 -29.64
CA ILE A 173 -25.67 36.77 -28.94
C ILE A 173 -26.31 37.73 -29.92
N GLU A 174 -27.52 38.18 -29.60
CA GLU A 174 -28.28 39.14 -30.40
C GLU A 174 -28.32 40.49 -29.67
N PHE A 175 -27.88 41.53 -30.37
CA PHE A 175 -28.03 42.92 -29.96
C PHE A 175 -29.15 43.58 -30.76
N SER A 176 -30.03 44.29 -30.06
CA SER A 176 -31.10 45.07 -30.67
C SER A 176 -31.43 46.31 -29.83
N VAL A 177 -32.12 47.28 -30.43
CA VAL A 177 -32.51 48.52 -29.74
C VAL A 177 -34.04 48.66 -29.78
N LYS A 178 -34.65 48.92 -28.62
CA LYS A 178 -36.07 49.27 -28.48
C LYS A 178 -36.22 50.78 -28.23
N GLY A 179 -37.34 51.34 -28.69
CA GLY A 179 -37.68 52.75 -28.46
C GLY A 179 -38.82 53.26 -29.35
N GLY A 180 -39.28 54.48 -29.06
CA GLY A 180 -40.43 55.11 -29.71
C GLY A 180 -40.19 55.59 -31.16
N PHE A 181 -41.27 55.59 -31.94
CA PHE A 181 -41.32 55.76 -33.40
C PHE A 181 -40.68 57.06 -33.94
N PHE A 182 -40.69 58.14 -33.15
CA PHE A 182 -40.29 59.48 -33.59
C PHE A 182 -38.83 59.87 -33.32
N SER A 183 -38.02 58.99 -32.71
CA SER A 183 -36.61 59.32 -32.40
C SER A 183 -35.65 58.23 -32.87
N LYS A 184 -34.61 58.62 -33.63
CA LYS A 184 -33.56 57.69 -34.07
C LYS A 184 -32.85 57.11 -32.85
N LYS A 185 -32.98 55.80 -32.63
CA LYS A 185 -32.29 55.06 -31.57
C LYS A 185 -31.14 54.28 -32.18
N LYS A 186 -29.97 54.35 -31.56
CA LYS A 186 -28.74 53.75 -32.09
C LYS A 186 -27.78 53.42 -30.95
N TYR A 187 -27.16 52.26 -31.06
CA TYR A 187 -26.02 51.85 -30.27
C TYR A 187 -24.85 51.49 -31.19
N VAL A 188 -23.65 51.94 -30.84
CA VAL A 188 -22.39 51.49 -31.44
C VAL A 188 -21.60 50.78 -30.35
N LEU A 189 -21.53 49.46 -30.43
CA LEU A 189 -20.89 48.58 -29.46
C LEU A 189 -19.49 48.24 -29.95
N ASP A 190 -18.49 48.57 -29.15
CA ASP A 190 -17.08 48.33 -29.38
C ASP A 190 -16.51 47.41 -28.29
N ASP A 191 -15.33 46.84 -28.54
CA ASP A 191 -14.57 46.00 -27.59
C ASP A 191 -15.42 44.91 -26.91
N ILE A 192 -16.26 44.24 -27.69
CA ILE A 192 -17.21 43.25 -27.20
C ILE A 192 -16.46 41.96 -26.86
N LYS A 193 -16.46 41.60 -25.58
CA LYS A 193 -15.74 40.47 -25.01
C LYS A 193 -16.66 39.60 -24.18
N ILE A 194 -16.46 38.30 -24.29
CA ILE A 194 -17.01 37.34 -23.35
C ILE A 194 -15.86 36.88 -22.48
N ILE A 195 -15.99 37.08 -21.17
CA ILE A 195 -14.96 36.79 -20.18
C ILE A 195 -15.54 35.76 -19.22
N GLY A 196 -14.73 34.81 -18.77
CA GLY A 196 -15.13 33.90 -17.70
C GLY A 196 -13.92 33.36 -16.95
N ASP A 197 -14.18 32.80 -15.78
CA ASP A 197 -13.17 32.21 -14.92
C ASP A 197 -12.98 30.74 -15.31
N ILE A 198 -11.77 30.37 -15.74
CA ILE A 198 -11.43 28.98 -16.05
C ILE A 198 -10.74 28.35 -14.84
N ILE A 199 -11.22 27.18 -14.42
CA ILE A 199 -10.61 26.38 -13.35
C ILE A 199 -9.39 25.63 -13.92
N SER A 200 -8.19 25.98 -13.43
CA SER A 200 -6.92 25.33 -13.77
C SER A 200 -6.81 23.97 -13.08
N LYS A 201 -6.47 22.93 -13.85
CA LYS A 201 -6.34 21.52 -13.37
C LYS A 201 -4.93 21.23 -12.84
N GLU A 202 -3.97 22.02 -13.29
CA GLU A 202 -2.54 21.81 -13.06
C GLU A 202 -2.19 21.93 -11.57
N SER A 203 -2.83 22.86 -10.85
CA SER A 203 -2.64 23.02 -9.40
C SER A 203 -3.57 22.15 -8.55
N GLN A 204 -4.46 21.37 -9.17
CA GLN A 204 -5.37 20.45 -8.47
C GLN A 204 -4.76 19.06 -8.29
N SER A 205 -3.60 18.80 -8.90
CA SER A 205 -2.93 17.50 -8.87
C SER A 205 -1.49 17.61 -8.41
N ALA A 206 -1.02 16.65 -7.63
CA ALA A 206 0.38 16.49 -7.28
C ALA A 206 0.77 15.01 -7.26
N THR A 207 2.00 14.72 -7.66
CA THR A 207 2.53 13.36 -7.70
C THR A 207 3.80 13.27 -6.86
N SER A 208 3.87 12.21 -6.06
CA SER A 208 5.02 11.88 -5.23
C SER A 208 5.41 10.42 -5.42
N THR A 209 6.65 10.07 -5.11
CA THR A 209 7.16 8.72 -5.30
C THR A 209 7.96 8.24 -4.11
N PHE A 210 7.92 6.95 -3.83
CA PHE A 210 8.74 6.27 -2.83
C PHE A 210 9.16 4.90 -3.37
N THR A 211 10.12 4.23 -2.72
CA THR A 211 10.67 2.95 -3.20
C THR A 211 10.56 1.89 -2.12
N ILE A 212 10.03 0.72 -2.46
CA ILE A 212 9.97 -0.45 -1.58
C ILE A 212 10.95 -1.51 -2.08
N SER A 213 11.74 -2.09 -1.18
CA SER A 213 12.64 -3.20 -1.52
C SER A 213 11.88 -4.53 -1.67
N LYS A 214 12.49 -5.51 -2.35
CA LYS A 214 11.93 -6.86 -2.44
C LYS A 214 11.66 -7.47 -1.06
N THR A 215 12.67 -7.42 -0.18
CA THR A 215 12.60 -7.95 1.19
C THR A 215 11.49 -7.29 2.01
N GLU A 216 11.33 -5.96 1.87
CA GLU A 216 10.26 -5.22 2.54
C GLU A 216 8.87 -5.66 2.06
N ARG A 217 8.68 -5.80 0.74
CA ARG A 217 7.39 -6.25 0.19
C ARG A 217 7.08 -7.69 0.57
N GLU A 218 8.06 -8.58 0.49
CA GLU A 218 7.87 -10.01 0.76
C GLU A 218 7.48 -10.26 2.22
N ASN A 219 8.08 -9.52 3.15
CA ASN A 219 7.83 -9.64 4.59
C ASN A 219 6.83 -8.61 5.12
N LEU A 220 6.04 -7.97 4.25
CA LEU A 220 5.08 -6.95 4.68
C LEU A 220 3.96 -7.56 5.55
N LYS A 221 3.86 -7.11 6.80
CA LYS A 221 2.76 -7.42 7.72
C LYS A 221 1.61 -6.44 7.57
N SER A 222 1.91 -5.14 7.54
CA SER A 222 0.91 -4.07 7.35
C SER A 222 1.56 -2.82 6.76
N ALA A 223 0.79 -1.98 6.08
CA ALA A 223 1.24 -0.69 5.59
C ALA A 223 0.17 0.38 5.77
N SER A 224 0.59 1.64 5.95
CA SER A 224 -0.32 2.77 6.01
C SER A 224 0.30 4.03 5.40
N LEU A 225 -0.53 4.84 4.75
CA LEU A 225 -0.22 6.21 4.34
C LEU A 225 -0.74 7.17 5.41
N ASP A 226 0.19 7.84 6.08
CA ASP A 226 -0.07 8.90 7.04
C ASP A 226 0.14 10.27 6.36
N TYR A 227 -0.77 11.21 6.59
CA TYR A 227 -0.64 12.58 6.08
C TYR A 227 -1.43 13.58 6.93
N TYR A 228 -0.99 14.84 6.91
CA TYR A 228 -1.57 15.94 7.68
C TYR A 228 -2.00 17.09 6.75
N PRO A 229 -3.29 17.15 6.33
CA PRO A 229 -3.78 18.19 5.44
C PRO A 229 -4.15 19.46 6.22
N LEU A 230 -3.51 20.57 5.88
CA LEU A 230 -3.87 21.91 6.34
C LEU A 230 -4.86 22.53 5.36
N CYS A 231 -6.10 22.69 5.81
CA CYS A 231 -7.21 23.23 5.03
C CYS A 231 -8.31 23.85 5.91
N GLU A 232 -9.21 24.60 5.29
CA GLU A 232 -10.45 25.09 5.91
C GLU A 232 -11.57 24.07 5.70
N GLN A 233 -12.10 23.51 6.79
CA GLN A 233 -13.05 22.40 6.73
C GLN A 233 -14.33 22.72 5.94
N GLU A 234 -14.85 23.95 6.04
CA GLU A 234 -16.07 24.38 5.34
C GLU A 234 -15.88 24.47 3.82
N ASN A 235 -14.66 24.75 3.38
CA ASN A 235 -14.29 24.93 1.98
C ASN A 235 -13.62 23.69 1.37
N ALA A 236 -13.35 22.67 2.18
CA ALA A 236 -12.76 21.41 1.74
C ALA A 236 -13.70 20.65 0.81
N GLY A 237 -13.18 20.25 -0.35
CA GLY A 237 -13.76 19.25 -1.23
C GLY A 237 -13.19 17.86 -1.02
N LEU A 238 -13.56 16.97 -1.94
CA LEU A 238 -13.06 15.61 -1.97
C LEU A 238 -11.58 15.59 -2.40
N ILE A 239 -10.78 14.79 -1.69
CA ILE A 239 -9.43 14.41 -2.10
C ILE A 239 -9.48 12.96 -2.59
N THR A 240 -9.02 12.74 -3.82
CA THR A 240 -8.76 11.40 -4.36
C THR A 240 -7.27 11.12 -4.28
N ILE A 241 -6.92 10.02 -3.61
CA ILE A 241 -5.55 9.53 -3.51
C ILE A 241 -5.46 8.24 -4.30
N THR A 242 -4.53 8.19 -5.25
CA THR A 242 -4.23 6.97 -6.01
C THR A 242 -2.82 6.51 -5.72
N LEU A 243 -2.64 5.21 -5.53
CA LEU A 243 -1.35 4.54 -5.45
C LEU A 243 -1.21 3.65 -6.70
N ASN A 244 -0.15 3.86 -7.47
CA ASN A 244 0.13 3.11 -8.69
C ASN A 244 -1.05 3.09 -9.68
N GLY A 245 -1.81 4.20 -9.75
CA GLY A 245 -2.99 4.36 -10.60
C GLY A 245 -4.29 3.80 -10.03
N LYS A 246 -4.27 3.08 -8.90
CA LYS A 246 -5.45 2.57 -8.21
C LYS A 246 -5.90 3.52 -7.11
N ILE A 247 -7.19 3.81 -7.02
CA ILE A 247 -7.75 4.64 -5.95
C ILE A 247 -7.63 3.88 -4.62
N ILE A 248 -6.92 4.46 -3.66
CA ILE A 248 -6.80 3.94 -2.28
C ILE A 248 -7.65 4.73 -1.29
N SER A 249 -7.99 5.99 -1.62
CA SER A 249 -8.86 6.82 -0.79
C SER A 249 -9.57 7.86 -1.63
N SER A 250 -10.81 8.20 -1.26
CA SER A 250 -11.63 9.19 -1.93
C SER A 250 -12.63 9.78 -0.94
N ALA A 251 -12.22 10.79 -0.19
CA ALA A 251 -13.00 11.37 0.89
C ALA A 251 -12.66 12.85 1.13
N ILE A 252 -13.53 13.56 1.85
CA ILE A 252 -13.18 14.86 2.43
C ILE A 252 -12.30 14.58 3.64
N PRO A 253 -11.04 15.07 3.69
CA PRO A 253 -10.15 14.78 4.80
C PRO A 253 -10.60 15.49 6.07
N SER A 254 -10.11 15.02 7.21
CA SER A 254 -10.14 15.79 8.45
C SER A 254 -9.04 16.86 8.36
N CYS A 255 -9.43 18.12 8.16
CA CYS A 255 -8.49 19.24 8.08
C CYS A 255 -7.81 19.48 9.43
N ASN A 256 -6.52 19.83 9.39
CA ASN A 256 -5.69 20.12 10.56
C ASN A 256 -5.63 18.93 11.55
N GLY A 257 -5.69 17.71 11.01
CA GLY A 257 -5.63 16.46 11.77
C GLY A 257 -4.81 15.40 11.03
N LEU A 258 -4.33 14.40 11.77
CA LEU A 258 -3.67 13.25 11.15
C LEU A 258 -4.72 12.38 10.44
N ASN A 259 -4.51 12.15 9.15
CA ASN A 259 -5.30 11.21 8.37
C ASN A 259 -4.44 9.98 8.09
N ARG A 260 -5.05 8.80 8.19
CA ARG A 260 -4.41 7.51 7.93
C ARG A 260 -5.24 6.73 6.94
N GLN A 261 -4.57 6.16 5.94
CA GLN A 261 -5.15 5.24 4.99
C GLN A 261 -4.35 3.93 5.01
N ASP A 262 -5.00 2.82 5.32
CA ASP A 262 -4.36 1.52 5.23
C ASP A 262 -4.03 1.19 3.77
N LEU A 263 -2.86 0.60 3.56
CA LEU A 263 -2.37 0.14 2.26
C LEU A 263 -2.23 -1.38 2.29
N TYR A 264 -2.65 -2.02 1.21
CA TYR A 264 -2.55 -3.47 1.10
C TYR A 264 -1.32 -3.88 0.28
N LYS A 265 -0.81 -5.09 0.54
CA LYS A 265 0.39 -5.63 -0.13
C LYS A 265 0.23 -5.66 -1.65
N GLU A 266 -1.00 -5.88 -2.12
CA GLU A 266 -1.35 -5.96 -3.54
C GLU A 266 -1.33 -4.59 -4.25
N ASP A 267 -1.40 -3.48 -3.49
CA ASP A 267 -1.34 -2.12 -4.02
C ASP A 267 0.11 -1.62 -4.17
N LEU A 268 1.06 -2.31 -3.53
CA LEU A 268 2.47 -1.93 -3.45
C LEU A 268 3.31 -2.73 -4.45
N LEU A 269 4.11 -2.01 -5.22
CA LEU A 269 5.06 -2.58 -6.17
C LEU A 269 6.45 -2.70 -5.53
N GLU A 270 7.20 -3.72 -5.97
CA GLU A 270 8.64 -3.76 -5.75
C GLU A 270 9.31 -2.64 -6.55
N GLY A 271 10.22 -1.90 -5.93
CA GLY A 271 10.82 -0.71 -6.52
C GLY A 271 9.91 0.51 -6.38
N LYS A 272 9.77 1.28 -7.47
CA LYS A 272 9.15 2.60 -7.46
C LYS A 272 7.62 2.51 -7.33
N ASN A 273 7.08 3.20 -6.34
CA ASN A 273 5.65 3.42 -6.12
C ASN A 273 5.31 4.89 -6.35
N VAL A 274 4.12 5.15 -6.89
CA VAL A 274 3.67 6.50 -7.26
C VAL A 274 2.36 6.82 -6.55
N ILE A 275 2.36 7.88 -5.74
CA ILE A 275 1.15 8.44 -5.12
C ILE A 275 0.74 9.68 -5.90
N THR A 276 -0.51 9.76 -6.31
CA THR A 276 -1.10 10.95 -6.90
C THR A 276 -2.24 11.45 -6.04
N TRP A 277 -2.21 12.75 -5.76
CA TRP A 277 -3.22 13.48 -5.01
C TRP A 277 -4.01 14.32 -6.00
N ASN A 278 -5.33 14.27 -5.92
CA ASN A 278 -6.21 15.12 -6.72
C ASN A 278 -7.27 15.74 -5.82
N ILE A 279 -7.53 17.03 -5.98
CA ILE A 279 -8.60 17.75 -5.26
C ILE A 279 -9.69 18.19 -6.23
N GLU A 280 -10.93 18.18 -5.77
CA GLU A 280 -12.06 18.75 -6.54
C GLU A 280 -12.14 20.27 -6.37
N LYS A 281 -12.12 20.73 -5.11
CA LYS A 281 -12.24 22.15 -4.73
C LYS A 281 -11.41 22.47 -3.48
N GLY A 282 -11.10 23.75 -3.28
CA GLY A 282 -10.42 24.24 -2.07
C GLY A 282 -8.91 24.41 -2.23
N ALA A 283 -8.24 24.61 -1.11
CA ALA A 283 -6.78 24.73 -1.01
C ALA A 283 -6.27 23.86 0.14
N TYR A 284 -5.23 23.08 -0.13
CA TYR A 284 -4.66 22.11 0.78
C TYR A 284 -3.15 22.22 0.76
N ARG A 285 -2.56 22.24 1.96
CA ARG A 285 -1.14 21.96 2.14
C ARG A 285 -1.04 20.63 2.86
N ILE A 286 -0.64 19.58 2.15
CA ILE A 286 -0.52 18.23 2.72
C ILE A 286 0.91 18.07 3.20
N GLU A 287 1.06 17.90 4.51
CA GLU A 287 2.33 17.81 5.20
C GLU A 287 2.53 16.45 5.85
N GLN A 288 3.77 16.18 6.30
CA GLN A 288 4.14 15.00 7.06
C GLN A 288 3.72 13.70 6.34
N ILE A 289 3.82 13.71 5.01
CA ILE A 289 3.41 12.58 4.18
C ILE A 289 4.40 11.46 4.41
N ARG A 290 3.89 10.30 4.81
CA ARG A 290 4.73 9.14 5.09
C ARG A 290 4.00 7.86 4.78
N VAL A 291 4.68 6.97 4.07
CA VAL A 291 4.26 5.56 3.98
C VAL A 291 5.03 4.79 5.03
N ARG A 292 4.30 4.20 5.98
CA ARG A 292 4.86 3.35 7.02
C ARG A 292 4.57 1.90 6.68
N THR A 293 5.60 1.07 6.66
CA THR A 293 5.46 -0.38 6.55
C THR A 293 5.90 -1.03 7.85
N THR A 294 5.14 -2.03 8.27
CA THR A 294 5.50 -2.93 9.37
C THR A 294 5.77 -4.29 8.76
N LEU A 295 6.91 -4.87 9.09
CA LEU A 295 7.36 -6.15 8.56
C LEU A 295 7.08 -7.26 9.58
N GLU A 296 6.89 -8.47 9.08
CA GLU A 296 6.90 -9.68 9.90
C GLU A 296 8.24 -9.74 10.65
N GLY A 297 8.18 -10.15 11.92
CA GLY A 297 9.38 -10.29 12.73
C GLY A 297 10.34 -11.31 12.13
N VAL A 298 11.61 -11.17 12.47
CA VAL A 298 12.64 -12.19 12.20
C VAL A 298 12.16 -13.54 12.73
N ASP A 299 12.12 -14.56 11.88
CA ASP A 299 11.94 -15.93 12.35
C ASP A 299 13.21 -16.30 13.13
N THR A 300 13.04 -16.75 14.38
CA THR A 300 14.15 -17.24 15.20
C THR A 300 13.99 -18.74 15.35
N PHE A 301 15.06 -19.50 15.15
CA PHE A 301 15.05 -20.92 15.48
C PHE A 301 15.38 -21.10 16.97
N ILE A 302 14.52 -21.80 17.71
CA ILE A 302 14.77 -22.16 19.11
C ILE A 302 14.47 -23.65 19.27
N ASP A 303 15.41 -24.39 19.83
CA ASP A 303 15.21 -25.78 20.21
C ASP A 303 15.93 -26.16 21.50
N TYR A 304 15.62 -27.35 22.01
CA TYR A 304 16.02 -27.84 23.31
C TYR A 304 16.75 -29.17 23.21
N PHE A 305 17.73 -29.37 24.08
CA PHE A 305 18.44 -30.64 24.19
C PHE A 305 18.78 -30.98 25.64
N GLY A 306 18.75 -32.28 25.94
CA GLY A 306 19.00 -32.81 27.27
C GLY A 306 20.44 -33.26 27.46
N ILE A 307 21.00 -33.03 28.64
CA ILE A 307 22.25 -33.64 29.10
C ILE A 307 21.96 -34.38 30.40
N ASP A 308 22.10 -35.70 30.39
CA ASP A 308 21.94 -36.51 31.60
C ASP A 308 23.13 -36.36 32.57
N SER A 309 22.93 -36.79 33.82
CA SER A 309 23.94 -36.67 34.89
C SER A 309 25.25 -37.40 34.57
N GLN A 310 25.20 -38.52 33.86
CA GLN A 310 26.39 -39.29 33.53
C GLN A 310 27.25 -38.54 32.50
N LEU A 311 26.61 -38.04 31.43
CA LEU A 311 27.27 -37.23 30.42
C LEU A 311 27.80 -35.92 31.00
N TYR A 312 27.02 -35.27 31.88
CA TYR A 312 27.46 -34.03 32.54
C TYR A 312 28.70 -34.24 33.41
N ASN A 313 28.76 -35.33 34.18
CA ASN A 313 29.96 -35.68 34.95
C ASN A 313 31.17 -35.94 34.03
N GLN A 314 30.98 -36.58 32.88
CA GLN A 314 32.05 -36.76 31.88
C GLN A 314 32.55 -35.43 31.31
N ILE A 315 31.65 -34.45 31.12
CA ILE A 315 32.00 -33.09 30.70
C ILE A 315 32.81 -32.37 31.79
N LEU A 316 32.39 -32.45 33.06
CA LEU A 316 33.12 -31.86 34.20
C LEU A 316 34.52 -32.47 34.36
N ASP A 317 34.63 -33.77 34.16
CA ASP A 317 35.89 -34.52 34.18
C ASP A 317 36.79 -34.25 32.96
N LYS A 318 36.34 -33.42 31.99
CA LYS A 318 37.01 -33.14 30.71
C LYS A 318 37.24 -34.40 29.85
N LYS A 319 36.41 -35.42 30.02
CA LYS A 319 36.41 -36.65 29.20
C LYS A 319 35.62 -36.50 27.92
N LYS A 320 34.66 -35.56 27.90
CA LYS A 320 33.85 -35.23 26.73
C LYS A 320 33.73 -33.73 26.54
N SER A 321 33.58 -33.32 25.30
CA SER A 321 33.25 -31.96 24.86
C SER A 321 31.90 -31.94 24.18
N VAL A 322 31.19 -30.81 24.24
CA VAL A 322 29.92 -30.61 23.53
C VAL A 322 30.13 -29.64 22.38
N VAL A 323 29.90 -30.11 21.16
CA VAL A 323 30.13 -29.38 19.92
C VAL A 323 28.80 -29.11 19.23
N LEU A 324 28.55 -27.84 18.91
CA LEU A 324 27.49 -27.39 18.02
C LEU A 324 28.03 -27.37 16.59
N ARG A 325 27.32 -28.00 15.67
CA ARG A 325 27.59 -27.97 14.23
C ARG A 325 26.35 -27.54 13.48
N ILE A 326 26.50 -26.52 12.63
CA ILE A 326 25.44 -26.01 11.77
C ILE A 326 25.91 -26.16 10.32
N GLU A 327 25.09 -26.80 9.50
CA GLU A 327 25.31 -26.98 8.07
C GLU A 327 24.34 -26.08 7.32
N PHE A 328 24.89 -25.12 6.58
CA PHE A 328 24.16 -24.22 5.69
C PHE A 328 24.12 -24.81 4.27
N VAL A 329 23.10 -24.44 3.50
CA VAL A 329 23.11 -24.65 2.05
C VAL A 329 24.27 -23.86 1.46
N ASP A 330 25.03 -24.49 0.57
CA ASP A 330 26.15 -23.84 -0.12
C ASP A 330 25.62 -22.92 -1.23
N ASP A 331 25.41 -21.65 -0.88
CA ASP A 331 24.89 -20.61 -1.75
C ASP A 331 25.87 -19.43 -1.94
N GLN A 332 27.11 -19.56 -1.43
CA GLN A 332 28.16 -18.52 -1.43
C GLN A 332 27.76 -17.19 -0.76
N ASN A 333 26.62 -17.13 -0.06
CA ASN A 333 26.19 -15.93 0.63
C ASN A 333 26.83 -15.83 2.02
N LYS A 334 26.98 -14.61 2.52
CA LYS A 334 27.44 -14.35 3.88
C LYS A 334 26.40 -14.80 4.91
N LYS A 335 26.82 -15.62 5.88
CA LYS A 335 26.00 -16.15 6.97
C LYS A 335 26.27 -15.36 8.24
N GLU A 336 25.33 -14.51 8.63
CA GLU A 336 25.39 -13.77 9.87
C GLU A 336 24.22 -14.15 10.78
N ALA A 337 24.51 -14.44 12.04
CA ALA A 337 23.50 -14.73 13.04
C ALA A 337 23.99 -14.44 14.45
N ARG A 338 23.06 -14.14 15.36
CA ARG A 338 23.32 -14.22 16.80
C ARG A 338 22.95 -15.61 17.28
N LEU A 339 23.95 -16.30 17.83
CA LEU A 339 23.81 -17.59 18.48
C LEU A 339 23.60 -17.36 19.99
N SER A 340 22.70 -18.12 20.60
CA SER A 340 22.49 -18.10 22.06
C SER A 340 22.37 -19.54 22.55
N VAL A 341 23.20 -19.91 23.53
CA VAL A 341 23.11 -21.20 24.24
C VAL A 341 22.90 -20.89 25.71
N ASN A 342 21.74 -21.29 26.25
CA ASN A 342 21.34 -20.98 27.62
C ASN A 342 21.46 -19.47 27.99
N GLY A 343 21.24 -18.58 27.03
CA GLY A 343 21.24 -17.13 27.24
C GLY A 343 22.62 -16.47 27.15
N LYS A 344 23.68 -17.26 26.88
CA LYS A 344 24.99 -16.70 26.54
C LYS A 344 25.09 -16.52 25.04
N PHE A 345 25.39 -15.29 24.64
CA PHE A 345 25.38 -14.87 23.24
C PHE A 345 26.75 -15.02 22.58
N ASP A 346 26.69 -15.36 21.30
CA ASP A 346 27.82 -15.41 20.39
C ASP A 346 27.39 -15.00 18.97
N SER A 347 28.32 -14.93 18.04
CA SER A 347 28.06 -14.55 16.64
C SER A 347 28.51 -15.65 15.68
N ILE A 348 27.68 -15.88 14.67
CA ILE A 348 28.04 -16.55 13.43
C ILE A 348 28.30 -15.45 12.42
N ASP A 349 29.49 -15.41 11.83
CA ASP A 349 29.87 -14.50 10.75
C ASP A 349 30.90 -15.23 9.87
N GLN A 350 30.41 -15.89 8.81
CA GLN A 350 31.25 -16.66 7.89
C GLN A 350 30.60 -16.82 6.50
N GLU A 351 31.39 -17.29 5.54
CA GLU A 351 30.90 -17.67 4.20
C GLU A 351 30.90 -19.19 4.00
N ASP A 352 31.49 -19.97 4.90
CA ASP A 352 31.59 -21.42 4.78
C ASP A 352 30.25 -22.14 5.01
N PRO A 353 30.01 -23.30 4.38
CA PRO A 353 28.78 -24.08 4.55
C PRO A 353 28.69 -24.78 5.91
N ILE A 354 29.77 -24.82 6.69
CA ILE A 354 29.80 -25.51 8.00
C ILE A 354 30.29 -24.51 9.05
N PHE A 355 29.50 -24.31 10.09
CA PHE A 355 29.91 -23.61 11.31
C PHE A 355 30.01 -24.63 12.44
N GLU A 356 31.12 -24.64 13.15
CA GLU A 356 31.36 -25.55 14.27
C GLU A 356 31.89 -24.79 15.48
N LYS A 357 31.37 -25.12 16.66
CA LYS A 357 31.72 -24.41 17.90
C LYS A 357 31.64 -25.33 19.12
N ASP A 358 32.69 -25.31 19.91
CA ASP A 358 32.68 -25.89 21.25
C ASP A 358 31.77 -25.05 22.17
N ILE A 359 30.70 -25.67 22.67
CA ILE A 359 29.73 -25.09 23.59
C ILE A 359 29.76 -25.75 24.98
N THR A 360 30.80 -26.53 25.28
CA THR A 360 30.97 -27.30 26.52
C THR A 360 30.80 -26.41 27.77
N SER A 361 31.32 -25.18 27.73
CA SER A 361 31.23 -24.24 28.86
C SER A 361 29.88 -23.52 28.98
N LEU A 362 28.97 -23.73 28.02
CA LEU A 362 27.67 -23.06 27.92
C LEU A 362 26.51 -23.98 28.34
N VAL A 363 26.76 -25.28 28.43
CA VAL A 363 25.75 -26.28 28.76
C VAL A 363 25.68 -26.55 30.27
N ARG A 364 24.54 -27.09 30.72
CA ARG A 364 24.26 -27.50 32.11
C ARG A 364 23.59 -28.87 32.14
N GLU A 365 23.61 -29.51 33.30
CA GLU A 365 22.84 -30.73 33.54
C GLU A 365 21.34 -30.47 33.31
N GLY A 366 20.66 -31.45 32.72
CA GLY A 366 19.24 -31.38 32.40
C GLY A 366 18.97 -30.65 31.08
N ASN A 367 17.99 -29.74 31.08
CA ASN A 367 17.49 -29.11 29.87
C ASN A 367 18.31 -27.86 29.49
N ASN A 368 18.73 -27.84 28.22
CA ASN A 368 19.46 -26.76 27.58
C ASN A 368 18.65 -26.25 26.39
N TYR A 369 18.91 -25.02 25.96
CA TYR A 369 18.33 -24.50 24.72
C TYR A 369 19.38 -23.84 23.83
N LEU A 370 19.09 -23.90 22.53
CA LEU A 370 19.81 -23.29 21.44
C LEU A 370 18.87 -22.32 20.74
N GLU A 371 19.28 -21.08 20.58
CA GLU A 371 18.57 -20.04 19.84
C GLU A 371 19.48 -19.47 18.74
N ILE A 372 18.97 -19.39 17.51
CA ILE A 372 19.64 -18.75 16.38
C ILE A 372 18.74 -17.66 15.84
N LYS A 373 19.18 -16.42 16.00
CA LYS A 373 18.53 -15.24 15.46
C LYS A 373 19.31 -14.75 14.23
N PRO A 374 18.77 -14.84 13.01
CA PRO A 374 19.49 -14.45 11.83
C PRO A 374 19.80 -12.95 11.81
N LEU A 375 20.95 -12.59 11.23
CA LEU A 375 21.37 -11.24 10.85
C LEU A 375 21.52 -11.10 9.32
N THR A 376 21.47 -12.22 8.59
CA THR A 376 21.22 -12.32 7.15
C THR A 376 20.22 -13.46 6.90
N GLU A 377 19.69 -13.59 5.68
CA GLU A 377 18.89 -14.79 5.35
C GLU A 377 19.74 -16.06 5.52
N LEU A 378 19.24 -17.04 6.28
CA LEU A 378 19.95 -18.30 6.52
C LEU A 378 19.16 -19.46 5.90
N ASN A 379 19.84 -20.26 5.08
CA ASN A 379 19.32 -21.54 4.61
C ASN A 379 20.06 -22.65 5.37
N ILE A 380 19.46 -23.16 6.44
CA ILE A 380 20.08 -24.17 7.31
C ILE A 380 19.62 -25.56 6.89
N ALA A 381 20.55 -26.36 6.39
CA ALA A 381 20.32 -27.75 6.03
C ALA A 381 20.23 -28.64 7.27
N ARG A 382 21.09 -28.41 8.28
CA ARG A 382 21.12 -29.22 9.50
C ARG A 382 21.71 -28.47 10.69
N ILE A 383 21.20 -28.74 11.87
CA ILE A 383 21.79 -28.34 13.16
C ILE A 383 21.99 -29.61 13.97
N ALA A 384 23.21 -29.85 14.44
CA ALA A 384 23.51 -30.96 15.32
C ALA A 384 24.26 -30.48 16.57
N VAL A 385 23.89 -31.00 17.73
CA VAL A 385 24.68 -30.88 18.96
C VAL A 385 25.16 -32.27 19.33
N ARG A 386 26.47 -32.45 19.50
CA ARG A 386 27.10 -33.74 19.78
C ARG A 386 28.00 -33.65 21.00
N ALA A 387 28.08 -34.73 21.75
CA ALA A 387 29.04 -34.89 22.83
C ALA A 387 30.11 -35.91 22.42
N GLU A 388 31.35 -35.44 22.28
CA GLU A 388 32.49 -36.17 21.71
C GLU A 388 33.56 -36.45 22.77
#